data_AF-A0AAV3Y7C6-F1
#
_entry.id   AF-A0AAV3Y7C6-F1
#
_cell.length_a   1.000
_cell.length_b   1.000
_cell.length_c   1.000
_cell.angle_alpha   90.00
_cell.angle_beta   90.00
_cell.angle_gamma   90.00
#
_symmetry.space_group_name_H-M   'P 1'
#
loop_
_entity.id
_entity.type
_entity.pdbx_description
1 polymer ?
#
loop_
_entity_poly.entity_id
_entity_poly.type
_entity_poly.pdbx_seq_one_letter_code
_entity_poly.pdbx_strand_id
1 'polypeptide(L)'
;MVKSDSYGSIKTMLSEIVMNHISIAAEDPSLSSTAASSCHDGEGASTDVSLIGSPIQSNRGRKRRRENAWKCNIAKARRNVAKKKGVEGACEGDMRGKHASRANKIDDEREHIRAHINSFPKTYSHYCRNNTKRRYLGSDLNLHTLYFLYKEKAETDGRKLASLSSYKNVFYKEFNLGFHKRLKDRCDYCVANDNMSEKEKLRKKGESEVHRNLKEQPRLYRDRCKEMVALSNDYRAAVFDLEDALATPKATEKIILFQRKSALIT
;
A
#
# COMPACT_ATOMS: atom_id res chain seq x y z
N MET A 1 13.69 -60.17 0.59
CA MET A 1 14.20 -59.87 -0.76
C MET A 1 13.03 -59.85 -1.73
N VAL A 2 12.46 -58.68 -2.01
CA VAL A 2 11.65 -58.40 -3.21
C VAL A 2 11.95 -56.94 -3.58
N LYS A 3 12.54 -56.74 -4.76
CA LYS A 3 12.88 -55.45 -5.36
C LYS A 3 11.78 -55.08 -6.37
N SER A 4 11.38 -53.79 -6.35
CA SER A 4 11.23 -52.89 -7.51
C SER A 4 10.11 -53.22 -8.54
N ASP A 5 9.42 -52.32 -9.26
CA ASP A 5 9.60 -50.95 -9.73
C ASP A 5 8.21 -50.36 -10.10
N SER A 6 7.85 -49.13 -9.70
CA SER A 6 6.70 -48.42 -10.32
C SER A 6 6.89 -46.92 -10.55
N TYR A 7 8.05 -46.36 -10.21
CA TYR A 7 8.31 -44.91 -10.29
C TYR A 7 9.12 -44.48 -11.52
N GLY A 8 9.55 -45.41 -12.38
CA GLY A 8 10.33 -45.12 -13.59
C GLY A 8 9.51 -44.65 -14.81
N SER A 9 8.21 -44.99 -14.87
CA SER A 9 7.40 -44.81 -16.09
C SER A 9 6.81 -43.38 -16.25
N ILE A 10 6.63 -42.65 -15.15
CA ILE A 10 6.01 -41.30 -15.19
C ILE A 10 7.02 -40.24 -15.63
N LYS A 11 8.31 -40.44 -15.31
CA LYS A 11 9.37 -39.47 -15.63
C LYS A 11 9.74 -39.47 -17.11
N THR A 12 9.59 -40.60 -17.79
CA THR A 12 9.80 -40.72 -19.24
C THR A 12 8.65 -40.12 -20.04
N MET A 13 7.39 -40.37 -19.62
CA MET A 13 6.21 -39.77 -20.27
C MET A 13 6.19 -38.23 -20.21
N LEU A 14 6.64 -37.64 -19.09
CA LEU A 14 6.72 -36.17 -18.98
C LEU A 14 7.82 -35.55 -19.85
N SER A 15 8.89 -36.29 -20.16
CA SER A 15 9.94 -35.81 -21.06
C SER A 15 9.53 -35.84 -22.54
N GLU A 16 8.69 -36.79 -22.95
CA GLU A 16 8.19 -36.91 -24.33
C GLU A 16 7.12 -35.85 -24.65
N ILE A 17 6.30 -35.45 -23.68
CA ILE A 17 5.30 -34.38 -23.86
C ILE A 17 5.98 -33.01 -24.07
N VAL A 18 7.12 -32.75 -23.43
CA VAL A 18 7.84 -31.47 -23.55
C VAL A 18 8.52 -31.31 -24.91
N MET A 19 8.92 -32.41 -25.56
CA MET A 19 9.61 -32.36 -26.86
C MET A 19 8.65 -32.18 -28.05
N ASN A 20 7.42 -32.69 -27.98
CA ASN A 20 6.46 -32.61 -29.11
C ASN A 20 5.78 -31.23 -29.28
N HIS A 21 5.81 -30.35 -28.26
CA HIS A 21 5.19 -29.03 -28.34
C HIS A 21 6.07 -27.93 -28.98
N ILE A 22 7.31 -28.26 -29.36
CA ILE A 22 8.26 -27.29 -29.94
C ILE A 22 8.09 -27.14 -31.47
N SER A 23 7.38 -28.05 -32.15
CA SER A 23 7.32 -28.09 -33.62
C SER A 23 6.10 -27.44 -34.28
N ILE A 24 5.20 -26.74 -33.56
CA ILE A 24 3.99 -26.10 -34.13
C ILE A 24 4.14 -24.56 -34.20
N ALA A 25 5.35 -24.07 -34.45
CA ALA A 25 5.64 -22.65 -34.53
C ALA A 25 6.34 -22.29 -35.85
N ALA A 26 5.64 -22.44 -36.98
CA ALA A 26 6.06 -21.84 -38.25
C ALA A 26 4.93 -21.91 -39.29
N GLU A 27 3.95 -21.00 -39.27
CA GLU A 27 3.24 -20.52 -40.48
C GLU A 27 2.70 -19.09 -40.24
N ASP A 28 3.32 -18.10 -40.89
CA ASP A 28 2.79 -16.74 -41.09
C ASP A 28 1.76 -16.77 -42.24
N PRO A 29 0.70 -15.93 -42.19
CA PRO A 29 0.59 -14.98 -43.30
C PRO A 29 0.03 -13.59 -42.93
N SER A 30 0.56 -12.63 -43.68
CA SER A 30 0.25 -11.21 -43.83
C SER A 30 -1.16 -10.89 -44.36
N LEU A 31 -1.73 -9.72 -43.95
CA LEU A 31 -2.20 -8.59 -44.80
C LEU A 31 -3.47 -7.84 -44.31
N SER A 32 -3.37 -6.51 -44.40
CA SER A 32 -4.41 -5.48 -44.66
C SER A 32 -5.45 -5.21 -43.55
N SER A 33 -5.60 -4.02 -42.95
CA SER A 33 -5.85 -2.64 -43.41
C SER A 33 -7.31 -2.21 -43.18
N THR A 34 -7.48 -0.96 -42.75
CA THR A 34 -8.65 -0.06 -42.83
C THR A 34 -9.57 0.14 -41.62
N ALA A 35 -9.48 1.38 -41.12
CA ALA A 35 -10.54 2.37 -40.95
C ALA A 35 -11.62 2.24 -39.85
N ALA A 36 -11.65 3.31 -39.06
CA ALA A 36 -12.74 3.85 -38.25
C ALA A 36 -14.11 3.87 -38.95
N SER A 37 -15.19 3.73 -38.17
CA SER A 37 -16.39 4.61 -38.18
C SER A 37 -17.40 4.09 -37.14
N SER A 38 -17.70 4.87 -36.09
CA SER A 38 -18.90 5.69 -35.91
C SER A 38 -20.16 4.94 -35.42
N CYS A 39 -20.57 5.38 -34.23
CA CYS A 39 -21.94 5.52 -33.72
C CYS A 39 -23.08 5.42 -34.73
N HIS A 40 -24.09 4.61 -34.39
CA HIS A 40 -25.49 4.92 -34.66
C HIS A 40 -26.41 4.39 -33.55
N ASP A 41 -27.29 5.28 -33.12
CA ASP A 41 -28.39 5.09 -32.18
C ASP A 41 -29.53 4.26 -32.80
N GLY A 42 -30.25 3.53 -31.94
CA GLY A 42 -31.47 2.82 -32.28
C GLY A 42 -32.34 2.64 -31.04
N GLU A 43 -33.37 3.46 -30.94
CA GLU A 43 -34.38 3.49 -29.87
C GLU A 43 -35.23 2.21 -29.85
N GLY A 44 -35.58 1.76 -28.64
CA GLY A 44 -36.53 0.68 -28.41
C GLY A 44 -37.10 0.79 -27.00
N ALA A 45 -38.21 1.51 -26.87
CA ALA A 45 -38.96 1.66 -25.64
C ALA A 45 -39.65 0.34 -25.25
N SER A 46 -39.45 -0.12 -24.02
CA SER A 46 -40.42 -0.95 -23.32
C SER A 46 -40.41 -0.60 -21.85
N THR A 47 -41.59 -0.22 -21.39
CA THR A 47 -42.00 0.10 -20.03
C THR A 47 -41.74 -1.06 -19.07
N ASP A 48 -41.06 -0.81 -17.95
CA ASP A 48 -41.70 -1.03 -16.65
C ASP A 48 -40.98 -0.27 -15.52
N VAL A 49 -41.79 0.46 -14.76
CA VAL A 49 -41.39 1.34 -13.68
C VAL A 49 -41.60 0.59 -12.36
N SER A 50 -40.51 0.34 -11.63
CA SER A 50 -40.57 0.08 -10.19
C SER A 50 -39.46 0.88 -9.49
N LEU A 51 -39.88 2.04 -9.00
CA LEU A 51 -39.11 2.97 -8.18
C LEU A 51 -38.70 2.33 -6.85
N ILE A 52 -37.39 2.28 -6.56
CA ILE A 52 -36.84 2.72 -5.26
C ILE A 52 -35.49 3.41 -5.51
N GLY A 53 -35.54 4.61 -6.10
CA GLY A 53 -34.42 5.55 -6.10
C GLY A 53 -34.36 6.25 -4.75
N SER A 54 -33.28 6.02 -3.99
CA SER A 54 -33.00 6.82 -2.80
C SER A 54 -32.85 8.30 -3.19
N PRO A 55 -33.43 9.27 -2.45
CA PRO A 55 -33.43 10.67 -2.86
C PRO A 55 -32.00 11.19 -3.00
N ILE A 56 -31.63 11.63 -4.21
CA ILE A 56 -30.45 12.46 -4.44
C ILE A 56 -30.69 13.77 -3.66
N GLN A 57 -30.13 13.86 -2.45
CA GLN A 57 -30.19 15.06 -1.64
C GLN A 57 -29.52 16.20 -2.41
N SER A 58 -30.33 17.14 -2.92
CA SER A 58 -29.81 18.25 -3.71
C SER A 58 -28.80 19.08 -2.90
N ASN A 59 -27.61 19.30 -3.45
CA ASN A 59 -26.55 20.15 -2.88
C ASN A 59 -26.97 21.63 -2.67
N ARG A 60 -28.22 21.99 -2.98
CA ARG A 60 -28.79 23.34 -2.84
C ARG A 60 -28.75 23.85 -1.40
N GLY A 61 -28.97 22.98 -0.41
CA GLY A 61 -28.89 23.36 1.01
C GLY A 61 -27.49 23.77 1.46
N ARG A 62 -26.46 23.08 0.95
CA ARG A 62 -25.05 23.35 1.28
C ARG A 62 -24.57 24.65 0.63
N LYS A 63 -24.99 24.91 -0.62
CA LYS A 63 -24.72 26.17 -1.34
C LYS A 63 -25.37 27.36 -0.63
N ARG A 64 -26.66 27.26 -0.26
CA ARG A 64 -27.39 28.31 0.48
C ARG A 64 -26.79 28.60 1.86
N ARG A 65 -26.33 27.57 2.60
CA ARG A 65 -25.60 27.76 3.88
C ARG A 65 -24.28 28.52 3.68
N ARG A 66 -23.51 28.20 2.64
CA ARG A 66 -22.24 28.91 2.31
C ARG A 66 -22.49 30.37 1.92
N GLU A 67 -23.51 30.64 1.10
CA GLU A 67 -23.89 32.00 0.71
C GLU A 67 -24.38 32.82 1.91
N ASN A 68 -25.20 32.24 2.79
CA ASN A 68 -25.64 32.92 4.01
C ASN A 68 -24.48 33.18 4.97
N ALA A 69 -23.54 32.24 5.11
CA ALA A 69 -22.33 32.44 5.91
C ALA A 69 -21.45 33.55 5.33
N TRP A 70 -21.28 33.60 4.00
CA TRP A 70 -20.54 34.66 3.31
C TRP A 70 -21.19 36.04 3.50
N LYS A 71 -22.52 36.15 3.34
CA LYS A 71 -23.29 37.38 3.60
C LYS A 71 -23.14 37.85 5.04
N CYS A 72 -23.26 36.93 6.01
CA CYS A 72 -23.05 37.24 7.43
C CYS A 72 -21.62 37.70 7.74
N ASN A 73 -20.62 37.11 7.09
CA ASN A 73 -19.21 37.51 7.27
C ASN A 73 -18.94 38.91 6.71
N ILE A 74 -19.50 39.26 5.55
CA ILE A 74 -19.40 40.62 4.99
C ILE A 74 -20.09 41.65 5.90
N ALA A 75 -21.30 41.35 6.39
CA ALA A 75 -22.01 42.25 7.30
C ALA A 75 -21.24 42.45 8.63
N LYS A 76 -20.59 41.39 9.15
CA LYS A 76 -19.69 41.48 10.30
C LYS A 76 -18.45 42.32 10.01
N ALA A 77 -17.83 42.17 8.83
CA ALA A 77 -16.68 42.97 8.42
C ALA A 77 -17.03 44.47 8.36
N ARG A 78 -18.15 44.83 7.70
CA ARG A 78 -18.65 46.21 7.64
C ARG A 78 -18.89 46.83 9.02
N ARG A 79 -19.54 46.10 9.93
CA ARG A 79 -19.75 46.55 11.32
C ARG A 79 -18.44 46.79 12.07
N ASN A 80 -17.44 45.93 11.86
CA ASN A 80 -16.13 46.06 12.50
C ASN A 80 -15.33 47.25 11.96
N VAL A 81 -15.48 47.59 10.67
CA VAL A 81 -14.86 48.80 10.08
C VAL A 81 -15.51 50.07 10.63
N ALA A 82 -16.84 50.11 10.73
CA ALA A 82 -17.56 51.26 11.29
C ALA A 82 -17.20 51.56 12.76
N LYS A 83 -16.79 50.54 13.53
CA LYS A 83 -16.33 50.67 14.92
C LYS A 83 -14.88 51.15 15.06
N LYS A 84 -14.08 51.15 13.99
CA LYS A 84 -12.65 51.53 13.98
C LYS A 84 -12.43 52.91 13.36
N LYS A 85 -13.19 53.92 13.80
CA LYS A 85 -12.91 55.31 13.44
C LYS A 85 -11.86 55.86 14.42
N GLY A 86 -10.65 56.13 13.93
CA GLY A 86 -9.63 56.88 14.67
C GLY A 86 -9.93 58.37 14.70
N VAL A 87 -9.16 59.12 15.50
CA VAL A 87 -9.33 60.56 15.77
C VAL A 87 -9.23 61.44 14.51
N GLU A 88 -8.57 60.97 13.44
CA GLU A 88 -8.32 61.74 12.21
C GLU A 88 -9.05 61.19 10.96
N GLY A 89 -10.12 60.40 11.13
CA GLY A 89 -10.95 59.95 10.00
C GLY A 89 -10.33 58.88 9.08
N ALA A 90 -9.05 58.53 9.28
CA ALA A 90 -8.43 57.38 8.64
C ALA A 90 -8.82 56.07 9.35
N CYS A 91 -9.26 55.07 8.57
CA CYS A 91 -9.49 53.72 9.09
C CYS A 91 -8.14 53.05 9.33
N GLU A 92 -7.88 52.68 10.58
CA GLU A 92 -6.70 51.90 10.97
C GLU A 92 -6.71 50.54 10.21
N GLY A 93 -5.55 50.14 9.68
CA GLY A 93 -5.41 48.94 8.84
C GLY A 93 -5.92 47.66 9.52
N ASP A 94 -6.32 46.66 8.72
CA ASP A 94 -6.81 45.39 9.29
C ASP A 94 -5.67 44.62 9.99
N MET A 95 -5.61 44.76 11.31
CA MET A 95 -4.68 44.07 12.21
C MET A 95 -5.11 42.62 12.52
N ARG A 96 -6.16 42.09 11.88
CA ARG A 96 -6.55 40.68 12.05
C ARG A 96 -5.39 39.75 11.70
N GLY A 97 -5.09 38.81 12.61
CA GLY A 97 -4.02 37.82 12.44
C GLY A 97 -2.60 38.35 12.67
N LYS A 98 -2.42 39.66 12.88
CA LYS A 98 -1.13 40.27 13.21
C LYS A 98 -1.03 40.40 14.73
N HIS A 99 -0.59 39.33 15.38
CA HIS A 99 -0.32 39.32 16.82
C HIS A 99 1.15 39.00 17.08
N ALA A 100 1.85 39.90 17.78
CA ALA A 100 3.26 39.71 18.16
C ALA A 100 3.45 38.59 19.21
N SER A 101 2.36 38.08 19.81
CA SER A 101 2.40 37.02 20.83
C SER A 101 2.84 35.65 20.31
N ARG A 102 2.96 35.48 18.99
CA ARG A 102 3.45 34.25 18.35
C ARG A 102 4.65 34.53 17.47
N ALA A 103 5.73 35.05 18.07
CA ALA A 103 7.04 34.91 17.45
C ALA A 103 7.26 33.42 17.14
N ASN A 104 7.82 33.09 15.98
CA ASN A 104 8.26 31.73 15.61
C ASN A 104 9.42 31.31 16.54
N LYS A 105 9.16 31.20 17.84
CA LYS A 105 10.11 30.75 18.82
C LYS A 105 10.45 29.32 18.44
N ILE A 106 11.71 29.09 18.10
CA ILE A 106 12.28 27.76 18.09
C ILE A 106 12.24 27.36 19.56
N ASP A 107 11.21 26.62 19.92
CA ASP A 107 11.01 26.15 21.29
C ASP A 107 12.15 25.17 21.60
N ASP A 108 12.81 25.31 22.75
CA ASP A 108 13.88 24.40 23.20
C ASP A 108 13.39 22.94 23.18
N GLU A 109 12.08 22.76 23.38
CA GLU A 109 11.35 21.51 23.21
C GLU A 109 11.55 20.86 21.83
N ARG A 110 11.55 21.64 20.74
CA ARG A 110 11.70 21.12 19.37
C ARG A 110 13.11 20.61 19.11
N GLU A 111 14.12 21.27 19.66
CA GLU A 111 15.51 20.80 19.57
C GLU A 111 15.67 19.46 20.28
N HIS A 112 15.09 19.35 21.48
CA HIS A 112 15.12 18.11 22.25
C HIS A 112 14.42 16.95 21.51
N ILE A 113 13.28 17.21 20.87
CA ILE A 113 12.60 16.23 20.01
C ILE A 113 13.51 15.79 18.84
N ARG A 114 14.21 16.72 18.18
CA ARG A 114 15.14 16.38 17.09
C ARG A 114 16.29 15.51 17.58
N ALA A 115 16.88 15.86 18.71
CA ALA A 115 17.95 15.09 19.34
C ALA A 115 17.48 13.65 19.65
N HIS A 116 16.27 13.50 20.20
CA HIS A 116 15.68 12.19 20.47
C HIS A 116 15.41 11.37 19.19
N ILE A 117 14.87 11.97 18.13
CA ILE A 117 14.64 11.24 16.87
C ILE A 117 15.98 10.83 16.23
N ASN A 118 17.04 11.63 16.41
CA ASN A 118 18.36 11.34 15.86
C ASN A 118 19.14 10.27 16.62
N SER A 119 18.81 9.97 17.89
CA SER A 119 19.48 8.89 18.62
C SER A 119 19.11 7.49 18.13
N PHE A 120 18.02 7.34 17.37
CA PHE A 120 17.64 6.04 16.82
C PHE A 120 18.42 5.70 15.53
N PRO A 121 18.84 4.44 15.35
CA PRO A 121 19.49 4.00 14.12
C PRO A 121 18.53 4.08 12.93
N LYS A 122 19.04 4.53 11.79
CA LYS A 122 18.27 4.76 10.56
C LYS A 122 18.82 3.88 9.44
N THR A 123 17.96 3.06 8.86
CA THR A 123 18.31 2.13 7.78
C THR A 123 17.83 2.67 6.44
N TYR A 124 18.59 2.43 5.37
CA TYR A 124 18.14 2.68 4.01
C TYR A 124 17.23 1.55 3.53
N SER A 125 16.30 1.86 2.62
CA SER A 125 15.60 0.80 1.89
C SER A 125 16.58 0.11 0.95
N HIS A 126 16.90 -1.16 1.24
CA HIS A 126 17.84 -1.96 0.45
C HIS A 126 17.44 -2.03 -1.04
N TYR A 127 16.14 -2.07 -1.31
CA TYR A 127 15.59 -2.23 -2.66
C TYR A 127 15.38 -0.92 -3.44
N CYS A 128 15.33 0.24 -2.78
CA CYS A 128 14.99 1.52 -3.41
C CYS A 128 16.07 2.60 -3.20
N ARG A 129 17.33 2.18 -3.05
CA ARG A 129 18.46 3.07 -2.74
C ARG A 129 18.71 4.11 -3.85
N ASN A 130 18.40 3.79 -5.11
CA ASN A 130 18.56 4.72 -6.23
C ASN A 130 17.37 5.69 -6.40
N ASN A 131 16.15 5.26 -6.04
CA ASN A 131 14.94 6.01 -6.38
C ASN A 131 14.46 6.94 -5.24
N THR A 132 14.86 6.70 -3.98
CA THR A 132 14.38 7.50 -2.85
C THR A 132 15.46 7.81 -1.82
N LYS A 133 15.51 9.08 -1.36
CA LYS A 133 16.35 9.51 -0.23
C LYS A 133 15.73 9.23 1.15
N ARG A 134 14.63 8.46 1.19
CA ARG A 134 13.87 8.20 2.42
C ARG A 134 14.62 7.19 3.29
N ARG A 135 14.71 7.47 4.58
CA ARG A 135 15.30 6.58 5.59
C ARG A 135 14.20 5.93 6.42
N TYR A 136 14.50 4.77 7.01
CA TYR A 136 13.53 3.98 7.77
C TYR A 136 14.04 3.70 9.17
N LEU A 137 13.13 3.80 10.14
CA LEU A 137 13.31 3.31 11.50
C LEU A 137 12.90 1.83 11.56
N GLY A 138 13.37 1.11 12.58
CA GLY A 138 13.04 -0.30 12.79
C GLY A 138 11.53 -0.56 12.83
N SER A 139 11.14 -1.80 12.49
CA SER A 139 9.73 -2.22 12.42
C SER A 139 9.02 -2.22 13.78
N ASP A 140 9.79 -2.28 14.86
CA ASP A 140 9.27 -2.39 16.21
C ASP A 140 8.92 -1.01 16.78
N LEU A 141 9.40 0.04 16.11
CA LEU A 141 9.12 1.42 16.47
C LEU A 141 7.87 1.91 15.75
N ASN A 142 7.02 2.60 16.50
CA ASN A 142 5.92 3.39 15.98
C ASN A 142 6.01 4.80 16.57
N LEU A 143 5.31 5.76 15.98
CA LEU A 143 5.26 7.15 16.43
C LEU A 143 4.83 7.29 17.89
N HIS A 144 3.89 6.45 18.33
CA HIS A 144 3.44 6.40 19.72
C HIS A 144 4.52 5.84 20.65
N THR A 145 5.20 4.77 20.26
CA THR A 145 6.33 4.19 21.02
C THR A 145 7.49 5.18 21.13
N LEU A 146 7.83 5.86 20.05
CA LEU A 146 8.84 6.93 20.02
C LEU A 146 8.52 8.06 20.99
N TYR A 147 7.26 8.48 21.04
CA TYR A 147 6.81 9.51 21.97
C TYR A 147 6.76 9.01 23.42
N PHE A 148 6.46 7.73 23.65
CA PHE A 148 6.55 7.13 24.98
C PHE A 148 8.01 7.14 25.49
N LEU A 149 8.96 6.67 24.68
CA LEU A 149 10.39 6.73 25.00
C LEU A 149 10.90 8.18 25.16
N TYR A 150 10.30 9.12 24.43
CA TYR A 150 10.61 10.55 24.59
C TYR A 150 10.17 11.06 25.96
N LYS A 151 9.02 10.62 26.48
CA LYS A 151 8.56 11.00 27.81
C LYS A 151 9.52 10.53 28.89
N GLU A 152 9.91 9.26 28.85
CA GLU A 152 10.87 8.69 29.80
C GLU A 152 12.21 9.46 29.74
N LYS A 153 12.67 9.81 28.53
CA LYS A 153 13.88 10.61 28.35
C LYS A 153 13.73 12.04 28.88
N ALA A 154 12.59 12.68 28.66
CA ALA A 154 12.34 14.03 29.15
C ALA A 154 12.22 14.08 30.68
N GLU A 155 11.66 13.05 31.30
CA GLU A 155 11.58 12.89 32.75
C GLU A 155 12.97 12.70 33.37
N THR A 156 13.82 11.85 32.77
CA THR A 156 15.20 11.64 33.22
C THR A 156 16.09 12.88 33.06
N ASP A 157 15.92 13.63 31.96
CA ASP A 157 16.65 14.87 31.72
C ASP A 157 16.07 16.09 32.47
N GLY A 158 14.97 15.94 33.19
CA GLY A 158 14.30 17.01 33.95
C GLY A 158 13.78 18.17 33.08
N ARG A 159 13.45 17.91 31.81
CA ARG A 159 13.03 18.94 30.86
C ARG A 159 11.51 19.01 30.70
N LYS A 160 11.05 20.15 30.19
CA LYS A 160 9.65 20.36 29.84
C LYS A 160 9.20 19.37 28.75
N LEU A 161 8.11 18.67 29.03
CA LEU A 161 7.55 17.69 28.12
C LEU A 161 6.75 18.38 26.99
N ALA A 162 7.16 18.10 25.75
CA ALA A 162 6.46 18.56 24.56
C ALA A 162 5.16 17.75 24.33
N SER A 163 4.14 18.40 23.76
CA SER A 163 2.89 17.71 23.41
C SER A 163 3.08 16.69 22.28
N LEU A 164 2.26 15.64 22.25
CA LEU A 164 2.25 14.66 21.16
C LEU A 164 2.06 15.35 19.79
N SER A 165 1.19 16.34 19.69
CA SER A 165 0.96 17.09 18.45
C SER A 165 2.21 17.82 17.97
N SER A 166 2.97 18.43 18.89
CA SER A 166 4.26 19.05 18.60
C SER A 166 5.26 18.00 18.10
N TYR A 167 5.35 16.86 18.77
CA TYR A 167 6.21 15.74 18.39
C TYR A 167 5.91 15.22 16.98
N LYS A 168 4.62 14.97 16.68
CA LYS A 168 4.16 14.53 15.35
C LYS A 168 4.52 15.56 14.26
N ASN A 169 4.32 16.84 14.55
CA ASN A 169 4.65 17.91 13.61
C ASN A 169 6.14 17.94 13.28
N VAL A 170 7.02 17.83 14.28
CA VAL A 170 8.46 17.76 14.06
C VAL A 170 8.82 16.51 13.25
N PHE A 171 8.30 15.35 13.64
CA PHE A 171 8.57 14.08 12.93
C PHE A 171 8.18 14.14 11.45
N TYR A 172 6.98 14.60 11.11
CA TYR A 172 6.51 14.58 9.72
C TYR A 172 7.01 15.74 8.85
N LYS A 173 7.25 16.92 9.43
CA LYS A 173 7.69 18.10 8.66
C LYS A 173 9.19 18.16 8.47
N GLU A 174 9.96 17.77 9.49
CA GLU A 174 11.41 17.94 9.48
C GLU A 174 12.13 16.66 9.04
N PHE A 175 11.53 15.48 9.23
CA PHE A 175 12.17 14.21 8.89
C PHE A 175 11.45 13.48 7.76
N ASN A 176 12.19 13.13 6.71
CA ASN A 176 11.73 12.18 5.68
C ASN A 176 11.99 10.74 6.15
N LEU A 177 11.38 10.35 7.28
CA LEU A 177 11.52 9.04 7.90
C LEU A 177 10.25 8.20 7.75
N GLY A 178 10.40 6.92 7.42
CA GLY A 178 9.33 5.92 7.47
C GLY A 178 9.57 4.90 8.58
N PHE A 179 8.54 4.15 8.93
CA PHE A 179 8.70 2.92 9.71
C PHE A 179 8.89 1.75 8.75
N HIS A 180 9.83 0.86 9.06
CA HIS A 180 9.98 -0.34 8.26
C HIS A 180 8.74 -1.20 8.43
N LYS A 181 8.04 -1.48 7.34
CA LYS A 181 6.98 -2.48 7.38
C LYS A 181 7.66 -3.84 7.49
N ARG A 182 7.17 -4.70 8.39
CA ARG A 182 7.61 -6.09 8.41
C ARG A 182 7.53 -6.64 6.98
N LEU A 183 8.62 -7.25 6.52
CA LEU A 183 8.64 -7.91 5.22
C LEU A 183 7.49 -8.92 5.18
N LYS A 184 6.83 -9.05 4.02
CA LYS A 184 5.84 -10.11 3.75
C LYS A 184 6.37 -11.46 4.24
N ASP A 185 5.45 -12.34 4.65
CA ASP A 185 5.71 -13.67 5.18
C ASP A 185 6.89 -14.31 4.44
N ARG A 186 8.02 -14.39 5.16
CA ARG A 186 9.22 -15.02 4.63
C ARG A 186 9.04 -16.50 4.83
N CYS A 187 9.33 -17.27 3.80
CA CYS A 187 9.23 -18.71 3.87
C CYS A 187 10.18 -19.25 4.95
N ASP A 188 9.77 -20.25 5.72
CA ASP A 188 10.59 -20.80 6.81
C ASP A 188 11.94 -21.33 6.30
N TYR A 189 11.93 -21.95 5.12
CA TYR A 189 13.15 -22.38 4.42
C TYR A 189 14.11 -21.22 4.15
N CYS A 190 13.59 -20.07 3.74
CA CYS A 190 14.35 -18.86 3.40
C CYS A 190 15.00 -18.28 4.65
N VAL A 191 14.22 -18.18 5.74
CA VAL A 191 14.70 -17.68 7.04
C VAL A 191 15.76 -18.61 7.63
N ALA A 192 15.51 -19.93 7.57
CA ALA A 192 16.49 -20.93 8.01
C ALA A 192 17.79 -20.78 7.21
N ASN A 193 17.72 -20.74 5.88
CA ASN A 193 18.89 -20.64 5.01
C ASN A 193 19.70 -19.35 5.24
N ASP A 194 19.06 -18.20 5.48
CA ASP A 194 19.75 -16.94 5.78
C ASP A 194 20.58 -17.01 7.07
N ASN A 195 20.08 -17.72 8.08
CA ASN A 195 20.72 -17.89 9.39
C ASN A 195 21.81 -18.98 9.40
N MET A 196 21.96 -19.77 8.34
CA MET A 196 23.00 -20.81 8.25
C MET A 196 24.40 -20.23 8.02
N SER A 197 25.43 -20.99 8.40
CA SER A 197 26.83 -20.63 8.13
C SER A 197 27.16 -20.67 6.63
N GLU A 198 28.15 -19.89 6.19
CA GLU A 198 28.56 -19.78 4.78
C GLU A 198 28.90 -21.14 4.14
N LYS A 199 29.57 -22.02 4.90
CA LYS A 199 29.93 -23.37 4.45
C LYS A 199 28.69 -24.24 4.21
N GLU A 200 27.65 -24.05 5.01
CA GLU A 200 26.43 -24.83 4.93
C GLU A 200 25.51 -24.35 3.82
N LYS A 201 25.47 -23.03 3.59
CA LYS A 201 24.85 -22.41 2.40
C LYS A 201 25.46 -22.95 1.10
N LEU A 202 26.78 -23.10 1.06
CA LEU A 202 27.47 -23.65 -0.12
C LEU A 202 27.07 -25.12 -0.37
N ARG A 203 26.95 -25.93 0.69
CA ARG A 203 26.51 -27.33 0.59
C ARG A 203 25.06 -27.46 0.09
N LYS A 204 24.18 -26.57 0.54
CA LYS A 204 22.74 -26.58 0.18
C LYS A 204 22.38 -25.65 -0.98
N LYS A 205 23.37 -25.15 -1.73
CA LYS A 205 23.16 -24.21 -2.84
C LYS A 205 22.20 -24.76 -3.89
N GLY A 206 22.29 -26.05 -4.23
CA GLY A 206 21.40 -26.70 -5.19
C GLY A 206 19.93 -26.73 -4.73
N GLU A 207 19.69 -27.08 -3.46
CA GLU A 207 18.34 -27.05 -2.87
C GLU A 207 17.75 -25.64 -2.86
N SER A 208 18.59 -24.64 -2.54
CA SER A 208 18.20 -23.23 -2.52
C SER A 208 17.83 -22.72 -3.92
N GLU A 209 18.57 -23.18 -4.94
CA GLU A 209 18.28 -22.86 -6.34
C GLU A 209 16.98 -23.51 -6.83
N VAL A 210 16.72 -24.77 -6.48
CA VAL A 210 15.45 -25.44 -6.78
C VAL A 210 14.28 -24.70 -6.11
N HIS A 211 14.40 -24.37 -4.82
CA HIS A 211 13.39 -23.60 -4.10
C HIS A 211 13.11 -22.25 -4.77
N ARG A 212 14.16 -21.54 -5.20
CA ARG A 212 14.03 -20.27 -5.93
C ARG A 212 13.33 -20.46 -7.27
N ASN A 213 13.66 -21.50 -8.02
CA ASN A 213 13.06 -21.78 -9.33
C ASN A 213 11.58 -22.14 -9.21
N LEU A 214 11.20 -22.97 -8.23
CA LEU A 214 9.80 -23.30 -7.95
C LEU A 214 8.96 -22.05 -7.64
N LYS A 215 9.55 -21.06 -6.96
CA LYS A 215 8.90 -19.79 -6.66
C LYS A 215 8.75 -18.86 -7.87
N GLU A 216 9.73 -18.87 -8.79
CA GLU A 216 9.72 -17.97 -9.96
C GLU A 216 8.95 -18.54 -11.15
N GLN A 217 8.92 -19.86 -11.34
CA GLN A 217 8.24 -20.50 -12.48
C GLN A 217 6.76 -20.11 -12.64
N PRO A 218 5.91 -20.14 -11.58
CA PRO A 218 4.51 -19.72 -11.71
C PRO A 218 4.36 -18.24 -12.10
N ARG A 219 5.30 -17.38 -11.68
CA ARG A 219 5.29 -15.95 -12.01
C ARG A 219 5.61 -15.73 -13.48
N LEU A 220 6.63 -16.42 -13.99
CA LEU A 220 6.99 -16.40 -15.40
C LEU A 220 5.84 -16.90 -16.27
N TYR A 221 5.19 -18.00 -15.86
CA TYR A 221 4.01 -18.52 -16.56
C TYR A 221 2.86 -17.51 -16.58
N ARG A 222 2.54 -16.90 -15.43
CA ARG A 222 1.53 -15.85 -15.33
C ARG A 222 1.86 -14.65 -16.23
N ASP A 223 3.11 -14.19 -16.23
CA ASP A 223 3.50 -13.01 -16.99
C ASP A 223 3.49 -13.28 -18.50
N ARG A 224 3.89 -14.48 -18.94
CA ARG A 224 3.67 -14.96 -20.30
C ARG A 224 2.19 -14.98 -20.69
N CYS A 225 1.31 -15.46 -19.81
CA CYS A 225 -0.14 -15.45 -20.07
C CYS A 225 -0.68 -14.02 -20.23
N LYS A 226 -0.16 -13.05 -19.47
CA LYS A 226 -0.54 -11.65 -19.63
C LYS A 226 -0.09 -11.08 -20.98
N GLU A 227 1.13 -11.39 -21.41
CA GLU A 227 1.65 -10.96 -22.70
C GLU A 227 0.81 -11.51 -23.86
N MET A 228 0.42 -12.79 -23.81
CA MET A 228 -0.43 -13.39 -24.85
C MET A 228 -1.81 -12.73 -24.95
N VAL A 229 -2.44 -12.42 -23.80
CA VAL A 229 -3.72 -11.69 -23.75
C VAL A 229 -3.57 -10.24 -24.21
N ALA A 230 -2.40 -9.61 -24.01
CA ALA A 230 -2.15 -8.26 -24.48
C ALA A 230 -1.95 -8.19 -26.01
N LEU A 231 -1.43 -9.25 -26.63
CA LEU A 231 -1.14 -9.32 -28.06
C LEU A 231 -2.36 -9.62 -28.93
N SER A 232 -3.35 -10.36 -28.40
CA SER A 232 -4.49 -10.83 -29.19
C SER A 232 -5.78 -10.87 -28.38
N ASN A 233 -6.89 -10.50 -29.01
CA ASN A 233 -8.18 -10.38 -28.36
C ASN A 233 -8.92 -11.72 -28.24
N ASP A 234 -8.34 -12.80 -28.80
CA ASP A 234 -8.92 -14.14 -28.86
C ASP A 234 -8.69 -14.94 -27.57
N TYR A 235 -7.70 -14.58 -26.78
CA TYR A 235 -7.39 -15.27 -25.53
C TYR A 235 -7.88 -14.49 -24.31
N ARG A 236 -8.43 -15.22 -23.34
CA ARG A 236 -8.71 -14.73 -22.00
C ARG A 236 -7.99 -15.63 -21.00
N ALA A 237 -7.13 -15.06 -20.16
CA ALA A 237 -6.42 -15.80 -19.14
C ALA A 237 -7.09 -15.63 -17.77
N ALA A 238 -7.33 -16.74 -17.08
CA ALA A 238 -7.68 -16.76 -15.66
C ALA A 238 -6.56 -17.49 -14.90
N VAL A 239 -6.01 -16.86 -13.87
CA VAL A 239 -4.94 -17.43 -13.04
C VAL A 239 -5.49 -17.56 -11.62
N PHE A 240 -5.53 -18.79 -11.13
CA PHE A 240 -5.98 -19.11 -9.78
C PHE A 240 -4.78 -19.52 -8.94
N ASP A 241 -4.68 -18.93 -7.76
CA ASP A 241 -3.77 -19.41 -6.74
C ASP A 241 -4.47 -20.54 -5.98
N LEU A 242 -4.08 -21.78 -6.27
CA LEU A 242 -4.68 -22.96 -5.64
C LEU A 242 -4.11 -23.25 -4.25
N GLU A 243 -3.00 -22.61 -3.87
CA GLU A 243 -2.45 -22.73 -2.51
C GLU A 243 -3.33 -21.99 -1.48
N ASP A 244 -4.17 -21.04 -1.93
CA ASP A 244 -5.17 -20.35 -1.10
C ASP A 244 -6.60 -20.92 -1.29
N ALA A 245 -6.79 -21.83 -2.25
CA ALA A 245 -8.07 -22.47 -2.53
C ALA A 245 -8.24 -23.78 -1.74
N LEU A 246 -8.40 -23.67 -0.41
CA LEU A 246 -8.79 -24.82 0.41
C LEU A 246 -10.17 -25.33 -0.07
N ALA A 247 -10.21 -26.56 -0.60
CA ALA A 247 -11.42 -27.28 -0.97
C ALA A 247 -12.23 -27.72 0.27
N THR A 248 -12.50 -26.78 1.18
CA THR A 248 -13.30 -27.03 2.38
C THR A 248 -14.62 -26.28 2.25
N PRO A 249 -15.77 -26.99 2.22
CA PRO A 249 -17.06 -26.34 2.15
C PRO A 249 -17.21 -25.36 3.33
N LYS A 250 -17.80 -24.19 3.10
CA LYS A 250 -18.17 -23.29 4.19
C LYS A 250 -19.26 -23.99 5.01
N ALA A 251 -18.93 -24.42 6.21
CA ALA A 251 -19.85 -25.08 7.12
C ALA A 251 -19.87 -24.32 8.45
N THR A 252 -21.05 -24.23 9.05
CA THR A 252 -21.29 -23.57 10.34
C THR A 252 -20.90 -24.43 11.54
N GLU A 253 -20.61 -25.71 11.32
CA GLU A 253 -20.28 -26.66 12.37
C GLU A 253 -18.84 -26.51 12.87
N LYS A 254 -18.69 -26.56 14.20
CA LYS A 254 -17.43 -26.33 14.92
C LYS A 254 -16.33 -27.34 14.56
N ILE A 255 -16.70 -28.58 14.24
CA ILE A 255 -15.79 -29.67 13.91
C ILE A 255 -15.04 -29.37 12.60
N ILE A 256 -15.77 -28.88 11.60
CA ILE A 256 -15.21 -28.52 10.29
C ILE A 256 -14.31 -27.28 10.40
N LEU A 257 -14.64 -26.33 11.28
CA LEU A 257 -13.78 -25.18 11.59
C LEU A 257 -12.47 -25.56 12.28
N PHE A 258 -12.50 -26.56 13.17
CA PHE A 258 -11.29 -27.04 13.85
C PHE A 258 -10.36 -27.77 12.88
N GLN A 259 -10.92 -28.66 12.05
CA GLN A 259 -10.16 -29.38 11.01
C GLN A 259 -9.52 -28.43 9.98
N ARG A 260 -10.18 -27.30 9.67
CA ARG A 260 -9.60 -26.22 8.84
C ARG A 260 -8.33 -25.61 9.44
N LYS A 261 -8.29 -25.41 10.75
CA LYS A 261 -7.12 -24.81 11.42
C LYS A 261 -5.97 -25.80 11.57
N SER A 262 -6.26 -27.09 11.79
CA SER A 262 -5.23 -28.11 11.92
C SER A 262 -4.56 -28.47 10.59
N ALA A 263 -5.30 -28.47 9.48
CA ALA A 263 -4.74 -28.75 8.14
C ALA A 263 -3.74 -27.69 7.63
N LEU A 264 -3.70 -26.51 8.27
CA LEU A 264 -2.75 -25.45 7.96
C LEU A 264 -1.43 -25.54 8.74
N ILE A 265 -1.31 -26.49 9.67
CA ILE A 265 -0.19 -26.60 10.62
C ILE A 265 0.75 -27.78 10.27
N THR A 266 0.43 -28.56 9.24
CA THR A 266 1.25 -29.70 8.76
C THR A 266 1.84 -29.41 7.40
#